data_AF-A0A351RV82-F1
#
_entry.id   AF-A0A351RV82-F1
#
_cell.length_a   1.000
_cell.length_b   1.000
_cell.length_c   1.000
_cell.angle_alpha   90.00
_cell.angle_beta   90.00
_cell.angle_gamma   90.00
#
_symmetry.space_group_name_H-M   'P 1'
#
loop_
_entity.id
_entity.type
_entity.pdbx_description
1 polymer ?
#
loop_
_entity_poly.entity_id
_entity_poly.type
_entity_poly.pdbx_seq_one_letter_code
_entity_poly.pdbx_strand_id
1 'polypeptide(L)'
;MFWETTKGCNLKCLHCRAVPEMMTSKEDLSTEEGFKLIDQIVEFSNPILVLSGGEPLYRRDIFDLAAYGINKGLRLSLATNGTLIDSKMADKIRDT
;
A
#
# COMPACT_ATOMS: atom_id res chain seq x y z
N MET A 1 -2.80 -1.37 11.86
CA MET A 1 -3.13 -0.04 11.32
C MET A 1 -3.34 -0.19 9.83
N PHE A 2 -4.42 0.35 9.27
CA PHE A 2 -4.63 0.36 7.82
C PHE A 2 -4.22 1.72 7.27
N TRP A 3 -3.37 1.72 6.23
CA TRP A 3 -3.02 2.93 5.49
C TRP A 3 -3.55 2.80 4.06
N GLU A 4 -4.42 3.73 3.68
CA GLU A 4 -4.83 3.92 2.29
C GLU A 4 -3.70 4.63 1.53
N THR A 5 -2.84 3.83 0.91
CA THR A 5 -1.63 4.30 0.22
C THR A 5 -1.93 5.01 -1.09
N THR A 6 -3.06 4.74 -1.72
CA THR A 6 -3.52 5.44 -2.92
C THR A 6 -5.04 5.48 -2.97
N LYS A 7 -5.61 6.44 -3.70
CA LYS A 7 -7.03 6.40 -4.12
C LYS A 7 -7.26 5.64 -5.44
N GLY A 8 -6.18 5.35 -6.19
CA GLY A 8 -6.24 4.73 -7.50
C GLY A 8 -6.67 3.26 -7.45
N CYS A 9 -7.66 2.86 -8.25
CA CYS A 9 -8.12 1.48 -8.33
C CYS A 9 -8.54 1.10 -9.75
N ASN A 10 -8.27 -0.15 -10.15
CA ASN A 10 -8.74 -0.70 -11.42
C ASN A 10 -10.19 -1.20 -11.41
N LEU A 11 -10.86 -1.19 -10.25
CA LEU A 11 -12.23 -1.67 -10.09
C LEU A 11 -13.17 -0.55 -9.59
N LYS A 12 -14.49 -0.76 -9.80
CA LYS A 12 -15.56 0.12 -9.35
C LYS A 12 -16.66 -0.68 -8.63
N CYS A 13 -16.31 -1.29 -7.50
CA CYS A 13 -17.21 -2.19 -6.77
C CYS A 13 -18.44 -1.46 -6.24
N LEU A 14 -19.63 -2.09 -6.34
CA LEU A 14 -20.91 -1.50 -5.88
C LEU A 14 -20.94 -1.17 -4.38
N HIS A 15 -20.20 -1.93 -3.58
CA HIS A 15 -20.10 -1.76 -2.13
C HIS A 15 -18.85 -0.95 -1.72
N CYS A 16 -18.13 -0.36 -2.68
CA CYS A 16 -16.91 0.39 -2.37
C CYS A 16 -17.27 1.67 -1.61
N ARG A 17 -16.71 1.85 -0.41
CA ARG A 17 -16.85 3.12 0.32
C ARG A 17 -16.07 4.28 -0.31
N ALA A 18 -15.03 3.96 -1.09
CA ALA A 18 -14.20 4.96 -1.75
C ALA A 18 -14.80 5.27 -3.12
N VAL A 19 -14.71 6.53 -3.56
CA VAL A 19 -14.98 6.92 -4.95
C VAL A 19 -13.69 6.64 -5.73
N PRO A 20 -13.60 5.55 -6.52
CA PRO A 20 -12.35 5.16 -7.15
C PRO A 20 -11.99 6.15 -8.26
N GLU A 21 -10.81 6.77 -8.13
CA GLU A 21 -10.16 7.47 -9.24
C GLU A 21 -9.44 6.44 -10.10
N MET A 22 -9.56 6.54 -11.43
CA MET A 22 -8.90 5.58 -12.35
C MET A 22 -7.37 5.70 -12.35
N MET A 23 -6.82 6.78 -11.80
CA MET A 23 -5.39 7.03 -11.67
C MET A 23 -5.02 7.30 -10.22
N THR A 24 -3.74 7.08 -9.89
CA THR A 24 -3.14 7.57 -8.64
C THR A 24 -3.41 9.06 -8.49
N SER A 25 -3.86 9.47 -7.31
CA SER A 25 -4.27 10.84 -7.05
C SER A 25 -3.05 11.72 -6.81
N LYS A 26 -3.12 12.99 -7.19
CA LYS A 26 -2.09 13.99 -6.79
C LYS A 26 -2.07 14.24 -5.28
N GLU A 27 -3.10 13.78 -4.59
CA GLU A 27 -3.24 13.88 -3.14
C GLU A 27 -2.62 12.67 -2.42
N ASP A 28 -2.19 11.63 -3.14
CA ASP A 28 -1.48 10.51 -2.54
C ASP A 28 -0.11 11.00 -2.04
N LEU A 29 0.31 10.52 -0.85
CA LEU A 29 1.65 10.84 -0.33
C LEU A 29 2.72 10.42 -1.34
N SER A 30 3.73 11.27 -1.55
CA SER A 30 4.96 10.89 -2.25
C SER A 30 5.67 9.72 -1.56
N THR A 31 6.65 9.12 -2.24
CA THR A 31 7.46 8.04 -1.65
C THR A 31 8.18 8.53 -0.39
N GLU A 32 8.76 9.74 -0.44
CA GLU A 32 9.48 10.35 0.67
C GLU A 32 8.57 10.65 1.86
N GLU A 33 7.35 11.14 1.61
CA GLU A 33 6.35 11.33 2.65
C GLU A 33 5.88 10.00 3.24
N GLY A 34 5.77 8.96 2.42
CA GLY A 34 5.46 7.60 2.86
C GLY A 34 6.51 7.03 3.81
N PHE A 35 7.80 7.21 3.49
CA PHE A 35 8.89 6.83 4.40
C PHE A 35 8.85 7.60 5.72
N LYS A 36 8.61 8.92 5.68
CA LYS A 36 8.45 9.74 6.89
C LYS A 36 7.27 9.29 7.75
N LEU A 37 6.14 8.93 7.13
CA LEU A 37 4.99 8.38 7.84
C LEU A 37 5.35 7.06 8.54
N ILE A 38 6.07 6.17 7.85
CA ILE A 38 6.55 4.92 8.45
C ILE A 38 7.48 5.20 9.64
N ASP A 39 8.39 6.16 9.53
CA ASP A 39 9.28 6.55 10.63
C ASP A 39 8.48 7.05 11.84
N GLN A 40 7.48 7.91 11.62
CA GLN A 40 6.59 8.40 12.68
C GLN A 40 5.79 7.28 13.34
N ILE A 41 5.32 6.31 12.56
CA ILE A 41 4.59 5.14 13.10
C ILE A 41 5.52 4.33 14.02
N VAL A 42 6.74 4.04 13.56
CA VAL A 42 7.74 3.23 14.29
C VAL A 42 8.23 3.92 15.55
N GLU A 43 8.41 5.25 15.51
CA GLU A 43 8.77 6.05 16.68
C GLU A 43 7.69 5.97 17.77
N PHE A 44 6.42 5.91 17.38
CA PHE A 44 5.31 5.86 18.32
C PHE A 44 4.94 4.42 18.75
N SER A 45 5.01 3.43 17.86
CA SER A 45 4.53 2.06 18.10
C SER A 45 5.05 1.03 17.09
N ASN A 46 4.78 -0.27 17.31
CA ASN A 46 5.11 -1.34 16.33
C ASN A 46 3.87 -2.18 15.93
N PRO A 47 2.95 -1.61 15.14
CA PRO A 47 1.74 -2.32 14.71
C PRO A 47 2.03 -3.23 13.51
N ILE A 48 1.07 -4.11 13.20
CA ILE A 48 0.95 -4.61 11.82
C ILE A 48 0.45 -3.45 10.96
N LEU A 49 1.26 -3.03 9.98
CA LEU A 49 0.89 -2.01 9.01
C LEU A 49 0.30 -2.70 7.77
N VAL A 50 -0.98 -2.43 7.51
CA VAL A 50 -1.69 -2.98 6.36
C VAL A 50 -1.70 -1.94 5.26
N LEU A 51 -0.97 -2.22 4.17
CA LEU A 51 -0.95 -1.41 2.96
C LEU A 51 -2.21 -1.73 2.15
N SER A 52 -3.01 -0.70 1.93
CA SER A 52 -4.33 -0.76 1.30
C SER A 52 -4.51 0.45 0.40
N GLY A 53 -5.75 0.69 -0.06
CA GLY A 53 -6.19 1.96 -0.63
C GLY A 53 -6.28 1.87 -2.14
N GLY A 54 -7.44 2.26 -2.67
CA GLY A 54 -7.89 1.84 -3.99
C GLY A 54 -7.50 0.37 -4.20
N GLU A 55 -6.57 0.16 -5.13
CA GLU A 55 -5.75 -1.04 -5.21
C GLU A 55 -4.28 -0.68 -4.88
N PRO A 56 -3.66 -1.21 -3.82
CA PRO A 56 -2.26 -0.88 -3.49
C PRO A 56 -1.27 -1.28 -4.59
N LEU A 57 -1.55 -2.34 -5.37
CA LEU A 57 -0.72 -2.73 -6.51
C LEU A 57 -0.81 -1.76 -7.70
N TYR A 58 -1.71 -0.77 -7.69
CA TYR A 58 -1.73 0.34 -8.65
C TYR A 58 -0.70 1.43 -8.33
N ARG A 59 -0.20 1.47 -7.10
CA ARG A 59 0.84 2.40 -6.66
C ARG A 59 2.23 1.83 -7.02
N ARG A 60 3.03 2.63 -7.74
CA ARG A 60 4.30 2.15 -8.35
C ARG A 60 5.39 1.77 -7.35
N ASP A 61 5.47 2.50 -6.25
CA ASP A 61 6.47 2.39 -5.17
C ASP A 61 5.97 1.56 -3.98
N ILE A 62 4.87 0.81 -4.12
CA ILE A 62 4.25 0.09 -3.00
C ILE A 62 5.20 -0.91 -2.32
N PHE A 63 6.06 -1.55 -3.12
CA PHE A 63 7.05 -2.50 -2.61
C PHE A 63 8.24 -1.81 -1.96
N ASP A 64 8.58 -0.58 -2.39
CA ASP A 64 9.62 0.21 -1.74
C ASP A 64 9.15 0.64 -0.33
N LEU A 65 7.88 1.04 -0.21
CA LEU A 65 7.24 1.34 1.08
C LEU A 65 7.17 0.10 1.98
N ALA A 66 6.78 -1.05 1.43
CA ALA A 66 6.73 -2.31 2.17
C ALA A 66 8.11 -2.71 2.70
N ALA A 67 9.13 -2.73 1.83
CA ALA A 67 10.50 -3.05 2.19
C ALA A 67 11.06 -2.07 3.24
N TYR A 68 10.78 -0.77 3.11
CA TYR A 68 11.19 0.22 4.10
C TYR A 68 10.58 -0.05 5.48
N GLY A 69 9.27 -0.33 5.53
CA GLY A 69 8.58 -0.69 6.77
C GLY A 69 9.12 -1.97 7.43
N ILE A 70 9.36 -3.01 6.63
CA ILE A 70 9.96 -4.28 7.10
C ILE A 70 11.36 -4.02 7.67
N ASN A 71 12.19 -3.26 6.97
CA ASN A 71 13.54 -2.90 7.43
C ASN A 71 13.54 -2.06 8.72
N LYS A 72 12.44 -1.34 9.00
CA LYS A 72 12.23 -0.61 10.25
C LYS A 72 11.63 -1.46 11.37
N GLY A 73 11.39 -2.75 11.13
CA GLY A 73 10.91 -3.72 12.12
C GLY A 73 9.38 -3.84 12.21
N LEU A 74 8.64 -3.23 11.28
CA LEU A 74 7.19 -3.42 11.18
C LEU A 74 6.86 -4.77 10.54
N ARG A 75 5.71 -5.33 10.93
CA ARG A 75 5.08 -6.42 10.17
C ARG A 75 4.13 -5.82 9.16
N LEU A 76 4.30 -6.18 7.88
CA LEU A 76 3.50 -5.65 6.79
C LEU A 76 2.45 -6.67 6.34
N SER A 77 1.32 -6.16 5.85
CA SER A 77 0.29 -6.96 5.20
C SER A 77 -0.24 -6.18 4.00
N LEU A 78 -0.58 -6.87 2.92
CA LEU A 78 -1.16 -6.26 1.72
C LEU A 78 -2.66 -6.58 1.64
N ALA A 79 -3.50 -5.56 1.53
CA ALA A 79 -4.94 -5.69 1.30
C ALA A 79 -5.25 -5.33 -0.17
N THR A 80 -5.27 -6.35 -1.03
CA THR A 80 -5.44 -6.24 -2.49
C THR A 80 -6.75 -6.86 -2.96
N ASN A 81 -7.29 -6.37 -4.07
CA ASN A 81 -8.39 -7.00 -4.80
C ASN A 81 -7.95 -8.26 -5.59
N GLY A 82 -6.63 -8.50 -5.70
CA GLY A 82 -6.04 -9.71 -6.26
C GLY A 82 -6.03 -9.79 -7.79
N THR A 83 -6.67 -8.87 -8.51
CA THR A 83 -6.80 -8.94 -9.97
C THR A 83 -5.50 -8.68 -10.73
N LEU A 84 -4.49 -8.11 -10.07
CA LEU A 84 -3.16 -7.84 -10.62
C LEU A 84 -2.10 -8.86 -10.20
N ILE A 85 -2.52 -9.93 -9.52
CA ILE A 85 -1.62 -10.99 -9.08
C ILE A 85 -1.52 -12.06 -10.15
N ASP A 86 -0.43 -12.02 -10.90
CA ASP A 86 0.09 -13.16 -11.67
C ASP A 86 1.22 -13.86 -10.90
N SER A 87 1.85 -14.88 -11.50
CA SER A 87 2.96 -15.60 -10.85
C SER A 87 4.13 -14.68 -10.49
N LYS A 88 4.46 -13.72 -11.36
CA LYS A 88 5.59 -12.81 -11.14
C LYS A 88 5.29 -11.82 -10.01
N MET A 89 4.06 -11.31 -9.95
CA MET A 89 3.61 -10.45 -8.87
C MET A 89 3.53 -11.21 -7.54
N ALA A 90 3.06 -12.46 -7.57
CA ALA A 90 3.06 -13.33 -6.39
C ALA A 90 4.48 -13.57 -5.85
N ASP A 91 5.44 -13.84 -6.74
CA ASP A 91 6.87 -13.92 -6.36
C ASP A 91 7.34 -12.60 -5.74
N LYS A 92 7.03 -11.46 -6.36
CA LYS A 92 7.40 -10.15 -5.82
C LYS A 92 6.81 -9.89 -4.43
N ILE A 93 5.56 -10.29 -4.19
CA ILE A 93 4.90 -10.18 -2.88
C ILE A 93 5.56 -11.10 -1.85
N ARG A 94 5.95 -12.32 -2.23
CA ARG A 94 6.65 -13.26 -1.33
C ARG A 94 8.06 -12.78 -0.97
N ASP A 95 8.75 -12.21 -1.95
CA ASP A 95 10.18 -11.88 -1.84
C ASP A 95 10.42 -10.47 -1.26
N THR A 96 9.35 -9.70 -1.01
CA THR A 96 9.41 -8.40 -0.30
C THR A 96 9.17 -8.60 1.18
#